data_AF-A0A011PBI5-F1
#
_entry.id   AF-A0A011PBI5-F1
#
_cell.length_a   1.000
_cell.length_b   1.000
_cell.length_c   1.000
_cell.angle_alpha   90.00
_cell.angle_beta   90.00
_cell.angle_gamma   90.00
#
_symmetry.space_group_name_H-M   'P 1'
#
loop_
_entity.id
_entity.type
_entity.pdbx_description
1 polymer ?
#
loop_
_entity_poly.entity_id
_entity_poly.type
_entity_poly.pdbx_seq_one_letter_code
_entity_poly.pdbx_strand_id
1 'polypeptide(L)'
;MSLDLNLIEIAEPELLFGYGQSMEHPKDGLLLYGPKDSPQAGSKLRIGVVSTAEGLRRYSKCVERLAKPIAPALADNPNHTLFPGFQALFGVEWPAQPAT
;
A
#
# COMPACT_ATOMS: atom_id res chain seq x y z
N MET A 1 -44.49 20.25 -11.08
CA MET A 1 -43.07 20.53 -11.32
C MET A 1 -42.37 19.20 -11.44
N SER A 2 -41.93 18.82 -12.64
CA SER A 2 -41.15 17.60 -12.88
C SER A 2 -39.71 17.87 -12.44
N LEU A 3 -39.10 16.94 -11.72
CA LEU A 3 -37.66 16.97 -11.46
C LEU A 3 -36.97 16.42 -12.71
N ASP A 4 -36.30 17.30 -13.46
CA ASP A 4 -35.43 16.89 -14.57
C ASP A 4 -34.13 16.33 -13.99
N LEU A 5 -34.14 15.03 -13.69
CA LEU A 5 -32.98 14.30 -13.20
C LEU A 5 -32.10 13.89 -14.40
N ASN A 6 -31.07 14.68 -14.67
CA ASN A 6 -30.03 14.30 -15.63
C ASN A 6 -29.04 13.35 -14.96
N LEU A 7 -28.95 12.12 -15.46
CA LEU A 7 -27.91 11.16 -15.09
C LEU A 7 -26.64 11.46 -15.91
N ILE A 8 -25.55 11.77 -15.23
CA ILE A 8 -24.23 11.96 -15.84
C ILE A 8 -23.34 10.81 -15.37
N GLU A 9 -22.85 10.00 -16.32
CA GLU A 9 -21.82 9.00 -16.05
C GLU A 9 -20.45 9.67 -16.04
N ILE A 10 -19.65 9.37 -15.02
CA ILE A 10 -18.25 9.77 -14.94
C ILE A 10 -17.42 8.48 -14.98
N ALA A 11 -16.59 8.35 -16.00
CA ALA A 11 -15.68 7.20 -16.12
C ALA A 11 -14.70 7.16 -14.93
N GLU A 12 -14.36 5.95 -14.48
CA GLU A 12 -13.35 5.77 -13.45
C GLU A 12 -11.98 6.27 -13.96
N PRO A 13 -11.29 7.15 -13.22
CA PRO A 13 -10.02 7.69 -13.66
C PRO A 13 -8.89 6.68 -13.45
N GLU A 14 -7.89 6.73 -14.32
CA GLU A 14 -6.63 6.02 -14.07
C GLU A 14 -5.79 6.71 -13.00
N LEU A 15 -5.03 5.91 -12.26
CA LEU A 15 -4.06 6.37 -11.26
C LEU A 15 -2.65 6.33 -11.83
N LEU A 16 -1.83 7.32 -11.47
CA LEU A 16 -0.45 7.45 -11.93
C LEU A 16 0.53 6.84 -10.91
N PHE A 17 1.50 6.08 -11.41
CA PHE A 17 2.50 5.34 -10.66
C PHE A 17 3.92 5.69 -11.12
N GLY A 18 4.92 4.97 -10.59
CA GLY A 18 6.31 5.17 -10.95
C GLY A 18 6.54 5.08 -12.47
N TYR A 19 7.60 5.75 -12.95
CA TYR A 19 7.95 5.80 -14.37
C TYR A 19 6.86 6.36 -15.30
N GLY A 20 5.90 7.13 -14.75
CA GLY A 20 4.82 7.76 -15.51
C GLY A 20 3.76 6.78 -16.03
N GLN A 21 3.71 5.56 -15.49
CA GLN A 21 2.75 4.54 -15.89
C GLN A 21 1.40 4.77 -15.22
N SER A 22 0.30 4.44 -15.89
CA SER A 22 -1.06 4.56 -15.35
C SER A 22 -1.80 3.22 -15.35
N MET A 23 -2.64 3.02 -14.35
CA MET A 23 -3.48 1.83 -14.16
C MET A 23 -4.78 2.23 -13.43
N GLU A 24 -5.88 1.57 -13.75
CA GLU A 24 -7.15 1.72 -13.01
C GLU A 24 -7.03 1.12 -11.60
N HIS A 25 -6.47 -0.08 -11.48
CA HIS A 25 -6.40 -0.80 -10.20
C HIS A 25 -5.17 -0.42 -9.36
N PRO A 26 -5.36 0.10 -8.12
CA PRO A 26 -4.25 0.61 -7.31
C PRO A 26 -3.18 -0.42 -6.96
N LYS A 27 -3.57 -1.66 -6.69
CA LYS A 27 -2.63 -2.71 -6.26
C LYS A 27 -1.73 -3.15 -7.39
N ASP A 28 -2.25 -3.20 -8.61
CA ASP A 28 -1.50 -3.65 -9.79
C ASP A 28 -0.50 -2.58 -10.20
N GLY A 29 -0.93 -1.32 -10.24
CA GLY A 29 -0.04 -0.19 -10.48
C GLY A 29 1.10 -0.12 -9.45
N LEU A 30 0.78 -0.26 -8.17
CA LEU A 30 1.80 -0.25 -7.11
C LEU A 30 2.74 -1.48 -7.19
N LEU A 31 2.21 -2.66 -7.52
CA LEU A 31 2.99 -3.88 -7.64
C LEU A 31 3.95 -3.85 -8.83
N LEU A 32 3.49 -3.33 -9.98
CA LEU A 32 4.25 -3.33 -11.23
C LEU A 32 5.20 -2.14 -11.32
N TYR A 33 4.80 -0.97 -10.84
CA TYR A 33 5.51 0.28 -11.08
C TYR A 33 5.96 1.01 -9.82
N GLY A 34 5.51 0.57 -8.64
CA GLY A 34 5.76 1.28 -7.38
C GLY A 34 5.01 2.61 -7.31
N PRO A 35 5.16 3.36 -6.21
CA PRO A 35 4.50 4.64 -6.04
C PRO A 35 5.06 5.67 -7.03
N LYS A 36 4.24 6.66 -7.40
CA LYS A 36 4.61 7.76 -8.31
C LYS A 36 5.94 8.41 -7.93
N ASP A 37 6.07 8.75 -6.64
CA ASP A 37 7.27 9.36 -6.07
C ASP A 37 7.76 8.53 -4.89
N SER A 38 9.08 8.31 -4.81
CA SER A 38 9.75 7.63 -3.70
C SER A 38 11.02 8.36 -3.28
N PRO A 39 10.92 9.57 -2.70
CA PRO A 39 12.10 10.33 -2.28
C PRO A 39 12.95 9.61 -1.22
N GLN A 40 12.39 8.59 -0.57
CA GLN A 40 13.01 7.78 0.48
C GLN A 40 13.37 6.35 -0.01
N ALA A 41 13.34 6.09 -1.33
CA ALA A 41 13.74 4.80 -1.86
C ALA A 41 15.18 4.44 -1.45
N GLY A 42 15.38 3.19 -1.04
CA GLY A 42 16.65 2.69 -0.51
C GLY A 42 16.94 3.09 0.94
N SER A 43 16.06 3.87 1.59
CA SER A 43 16.24 4.29 2.98
C SER A 43 15.43 3.45 3.97
N LYS A 44 15.51 3.83 5.24
CA LYS A 44 14.82 3.22 6.37
C LYS A 44 13.98 4.27 7.08
N LEU A 45 12.69 3.99 7.29
CA LEU A 45 11.79 4.88 8.00
C LEU A 45 12.24 5.05 9.45
N ARG A 46 12.22 6.28 9.97
CA ARG A 46 12.46 6.59 11.39
C ARG A 46 11.12 6.71 12.11
N ILE A 47 10.74 5.67 12.86
CA ILE A 47 9.42 5.56 13.49
C ILE A 47 9.57 5.50 15.00
N GLY A 48 8.91 6.42 15.71
CA GLY A 48 8.71 6.35 17.16
C GLY A 48 7.36 5.71 17.49
N VAL A 49 7.29 4.91 18.55
CA VAL A 49 6.07 4.23 18.99
C VAL A 49 5.79 4.56 20.44
N VAL A 50 4.63 5.16 20.72
CA VAL A 50 4.13 5.40 22.07
C VAL A 50 3.11 4.32 22.40
N SER A 51 3.48 3.38 23.27
CA SER A 51 2.63 2.24 23.59
C SER A 51 2.95 1.63 24.95
N THR A 52 2.09 0.75 25.42
CA THR A 52 2.46 -0.23 26.45
C THR A 52 3.48 -1.23 25.89
N ALA A 53 4.10 -2.03 26.77
CA ALA A 53 5.00 -3.11 26.36
C ALA A 53 4.31 -4.12 25.42
N GLU A 54 3.04 -4.43 25.68
CA GLU A 54 2.25 -5.31 24.82
C GLU A 54 1.95 -4.68 23.46
N GLY A 55 1.68 -3.37 23.43
CA GLY A 55 1.50 -2.63 22.19
C GLY A 55 2.77 -2.65 21.32
N LEU A 56 3.94 -2.49 21.94
CA LEU A 56 5.22 -2.54 21.24
C LEU A 56 5.46 -3.92 20.62
N ARG A 57 5.14 -5.00 21.35
CA ARG A 57 5.23 -6.37 20.84
C ARG A 57 4.32 -6.58 19.61
N ARG A 58 3.10 -6.04 19.64
CA ARG A 58 2.15 -6.11 18.51
C ARG A 58 2.63 -5.30 17.31
N TYR A 59 3.19 -4.12 17.55
CA TYR A 59 3.81 -3.30 16.52
C TYR A 59 4.88 -4.09 15.78
N SER A 60 5.89 -4.63 16.50
CA SER A 60 6.99 -5.36 15.88
C SER A 60 6.48 -6.55 15.07
N LYS A 61 5.57 -7.36 15.63
CA LYS A 61 4.96 -8.49 14.90
C LYS A 61 4.17 -8.07 13.66
N CYS A 62 3.47 -6.94 13.71
CA CYS A 62 2.72 -6.42 12.57
C CYS A 62 3.68 -6.01 11.44
N VAL A 63 4.70 -5.22 11.78
CA VAL A 63 5.69 -4.73 10.80
C VAL A 63 6.50 -5.88 10.21
N GLU A 64 6.90 -6.88 11.01
CA GLU A 64 7.55 -8.09 10.50
C GLU A 64 6.71 -8.85 9.47
N ARG A 65 5.37 -8.84 9.62
CA ARG A 65 4.46 -9.42 8.63
C ARG A 65 4.35 -8.55 7.40
N LEU A 66 4.28 -7.23 7.56
CA LEU A 66 4.24 -6.28 6.45
C LEU A 66 5.53 -6.29 5.63
N ALA A 67 6.67 -6.66 6.21
CA ALA A 67 7.93 -6.79 5.47
C ALA A 67 7.99 -8.05 4.58
N LYS A 68 7.02 -8.97 4.67
CA LYS A 68 7.05 -10.28 4.01
C LYS A 68 5.90 -10.45 3.02
N PRO A 69 6.03 -11.38 2.06
CA PRO A 69 4.92 -11.75 1.19
C PRO A 69 3.70 -12.26 1.97
N ILE A 70 2.52 -11.78 1.61
CA ILE A 70 1.22 -12.27 2.09
C ILE A 70 0.45 -12.78 0.88
N ALA A 71 0.21 -14.09 0.86
CA ALA A 71 -0.50 -14.75 -0.22
C ALA A 71 -1.97 -14.30 -0.30
N PRO A 72 -2.58 -14.35 -1.50
CA PRO A 72 -4.02 -14.27 -1.67
C PRO A 72 -4.78 -15.18 -0.71
N ALA A 73 -5.76 -14.62 0.01
CA ALA A 73 -6.63 -15.46 0.85
C ALA A 73 -7.73 -16.17 0.04
N LEU A 74 -8.07 -15.64 -1.15
CA LEU A 74 -9.07 -16.20 -2.07
C LEU A 74 -8.48 -16.16 -3.48
N ALA A 75 -8.26 -17.32 -4.10
CA ALA A 75 -7.54 -17.41 -5.38
C ALA A 75 -8.28 -16.73 -6.55
N ASP A 76 -9.61 -16.76 -6.55
CA ASP A 76 -10.44 -16.27 -7.67
C ASP A 76 -11.00 -14.87 -7.45
N ASN A 77 -10.49 -14.13 -6.46
CA ASN A 77 -10.95 -12.78 -6.16
C ASN A 77 -9.89 -11.75 -6.59
N PRO A 78 -10.16 -10.85 -7.55
CA PRO A 78 -9.20 -9.86 -8.00
C PRO A 78 -8.78 -8.86 -6.90
N ASN A 79 -9.57 -8.73 -5.83
CA ASN A 79 -9.20 -7.93 -4.66
C ASN A 79 -8.22 -8.66 -3.73
N HIS A 80 -7.97 -9.95 -3.94
CA HIS A 80 -7.06 -10.77 -3.15
C HIS A 80 -5.80 -11.07 -3.97
N THR A 81 -5.00 -10.04 -4.23
CA THR A 81 -3.70 -10.19 -4.88
C THR A 81 -2.57 -10.45 -3.90
N LEU A 82 -1.45 -10.97 -4.40
CA LEU A 82 -0.21 -11.11 -3.63
C LEU A 82 0.25 -9.73 -3.14
N PHE A 83 0.47 -9.60 -1.84
CA PHE A 83 1.20 -8.48 -1.28
C PHE A 83 2.66 -8.90 -1.11
N PRO A 84 3.64 -8.34 -1.85
CA PRO A 84 5.02 -8.83 -1.84
C PRO A 84 5.83 -8.37 -0.61
N GLY A 85 5.32 -7.41 0.14
CA GLY A 85 6.00 -6.78 1.27
C GLY A 85 6.12 -5.27 1.08
N PHE A 86 6.11 -4.53 2.19
CA PHE A 86 6.11 -3.07 2.19
C PHE A 86 7.35 -2.50 1.50
N GLN A 87 8.54 -3.00 1.84
CA GLN A 87 9.78 -2.55 1.21
C GLN A 87 9.84 -2.88 -0.28
N ALA A 88 9.25 -3.99 -0.71
CA ALA A 88 9.21 -4.35 -2.12
C ALA A 88 8.34 -3.38 -2.94
N LEU A 89 7.22 -2.91 -2.38
CA LEU A 89 6.32 -1.97 -3.05
C LEU A 89 6.81 -0.52 -3.01
N PHE A 90 7.29 -0.07 -1.84
CA PHE A 90 7.59 1.34 -1.59
C PHE A 90 9.09 1.65 -1.65
N GLY A 91 9.94 0.64 -1.82
CA GLY A 91 11.40 0.79 -1.86
C GLY A 91 12.02 1.25 -0.53
N VAL A 92 11.27 1.30 0.56
CA VAL A 92 11.72 1.82 1.86
C VAL A 92 11.49 0.79 2.97
N GLU A 93 12.48 0.60 3.84
CA GLU A 93 12.36 -0.31 4.98
C GLU A 93 11.46 0.30 6.06
N TRP A 94 10.40 -0.42 6.45
CA TRP A 94 9.66 -0.14 7.68
C TRP A 94 10.22 -1.01 8.80
N PRO A 95 10.91 -0.44 9.80
CA PRO A 95 11.54 -1.25 10.85
C PRO A 95 10.57 -1.76 11.91
N ALA A 96 10.69 -3.05 12.23
CA ALA A 96 9.99 -3.67 13.35
C ALA A 96 10.51 -3.18 14.71
N GLN A 97 11.76 -2.74 14.78
CA GLN A 97 12.32 -2.06 15.94
C GLN A 97 12.19 -0.54 15.74
N PRO A 98 11.36 0.16 16.53
CA PRO A 98 11.23 1.60 16.42
C PRO A 98 12.50 2.31 16.88
N ALA A 99 12.67 3.55 16.42
CA ALA A 99 13.73 4.43 16.85
C ALA A 99 13.53 4.83 18.32
N THR A 100 14.60 4.73 19.10
CA THR A 100 14.69 5.20 20.49
C THR A 100 15.12 6.65 20.56
#